data_AF-A0A1W9NW08-F1
#
_entry.id   AF-A0A1W9NW08-F1
#
_cell.length_a   1.000
_cell.length_b   1.000
_cell.length_c   1.000
_cell.angle_alpha   90.00
_cell.angle_beta   90.00
_cell.angle_gamma   90.00
#
_symmetry.space_group_name_H-M   'P 1'
#
loop_
_entity.id
_entity.type
_entity.pdbx_description
1 polymer ?
#
loop_
_entity_poly.entity_id
_entity_poly.type
_entity_poly.pdbx_seq_one_letter_code
_entity_poly.pdbx_strand_id
1 'polypeptide(L)'
;MKKLIERATKNVKDEYKVRILIDPEESDILSSGIIPKNIKTNVYKSHLGIYIELIGKAEDVMRTEIDIRRALIADYTKNCGKATAKT
;
A
#
# COMPACT_ATOMS: atom_id res chain seq x y z
N MET A 1 7.80 -6.35 -13.17
CA MET A 1 6.67 -5.54 -12.65
C MET A 1 5.81 -4.94 -13.76
N LYS A 2 6.38 -4.16 -14.69
CA LYS A 2 5.63 -3.41 -15.72
C LYS A 2 4.65 -4.28 -16.54
N LYS A 3 5.10 -5.45 -17.01
CA LYS A 3 4.25 -6.44 -17.74
C LYS A 3 3.12 -7.06 -16.91
N LEU A 4 3.18 -7.06 -15.57
CA LEU A 4 2.12 -7.60 -14.72
C LEU A 4 0.98 -6.58 -14.61
N ILE A 5 1.36 -5.33 -14.34
CA ILE A 5 0.42 -4.22 -14.16
C ILE A 5 -0.28 -3.93 -15.49
N GLU A 6 0.46 -3.81 -16.59
CA GLU A 6 -0.13 -3.63 -17.93
C GLU A 6 -1.16 -4.71 -18.29
N ARG A 7 -0.93 -5.97 -17.88
CA ARG A 7 -1.89 -7.06 -18.11
C ARG A 7 -3.12 -6.96 -17.22
N ALA A 8 -2.94 -6.61 -15.94
CA ALA A 8 -4.02 -6.47 -14.98
C ALA A 8 -4.91 -5.24 -15.28
N THR A 9 -4.35 -4.19 -15.89
CA THR A 9 -5.06 -2.92 -16.14
C THR A 9 -5.57 -2.76 -17.57
N LYS A 10 -5.24 -3.66 -18.49
CA LYS A 10 -5.53 -3.56 -19.93
C LYS A 10 -6.98 -3.22 -20.28
N ASN A 11 -7.93 -3.64 -19.46
CA ASN A 11 -9.37 -3.44 -19.69
C ASN A 11 -10.03 -2.52 -18.65
N VAL A 12 -9.26 -1.89 -17.76
CA VAL A 12 -9.79 -0.98 -16.76
C VAL A 12 -9.89 0.40 -17.38
N LYS A 13 -11.11 0.79 -17.75
CA LYS A 13 -11.38 2.06 -18.45
C LYS A 13 -11.61 3.24 -17.51
N ASP A 14 -12.05 2.98 -16.29
CA ASP A 14 -12.48 3.99 -15.32
C ASP A 14 -11.49 4.14 -14.15
N GLU A 15 -11.79 5.05 -13.21
CA GLU A 15 -11.07 5.16 -11.93
C GLU A 15 -11.07 3.80 -11.21
N TYR A 16 -9.88 3.26 -11.01
CA TYR A 16 -9.67 2.03 -10.26
C TYR A 16 -9.56 2.36 -8.78
N LYS A 17 -10.16 1.50 -7.95
CA LYS A 17 -10.17 1.65 -6.50
C LYS A 17 -9.68 0.37 -5.85
N VAL A 18 -8.75 0.51 -4.92
CA VAL A 18 -8.31 -0.60 -4.06
C VAL A 18 -8.31 -0.16 -2.62
N ARG A 19 -8.64 -1.09 -1.72
CA ARG A 19 -8.61 -0.88 -0.28
C ARG A 19 -7.59 -1.81 0.36
N ILE A 20 -6.68 -1.24 1.13
CA ILE A 20 -5.61 -1.95 1.82
C ILE A 20 -5.87 -1.82 3.31
N LEU A 21 -5.87 -2.94 4.03
CA LEU A 21 -5.88 -2.96 5.50
C LEU A 21 -4.44 -2.88 6.00
N ILE A 22 -4.20 -2.00 6.95
CA ILE A 22 -2.89 -1.73 7.55
C ILE A 22 -3.04 -1.71 9.06
N ASP A 23 -2.04 -2.22 9.76
CA ASP A 23 -1.96 -2.11 11.22
C ASP A 23 -1.84 -0.64 11.63
N PRO A 24 -2.57 -0.17 12.67
CA PRO A 24 -2.38 1.16 13.22
C PRO A 24 -0.93 1.53 13.53
N GLU A 25 -0.10 0.58 13.99
CA GLU A 25 1.31 0.82 14.32
C GLU A 25 2.18 1.10 13.08
N GLU A 26 1.74 0.63 11.91
CA GLU A 26 2.43 0.78 10.63
C GLU A 26 1.96 2.01 9.84
N SER A 27 1.08 2.83 10.42
CA SER A 27 0.47 3.98 9.74
C SER A 27 1.45 5.08 9.34
N ASP A 28 2.62 5.14 9.97
CA ASP A 28 3.68 6.09 9.64
C ASP A 28 4.31 5.85 8.25
N ILE A 29 4.15 4.64 7.69
CA ILE A 29 4.58 4.31 6.31
C ILE A 29 3.84 5.18 5.29
N LEU A 30 2.66 5.69 5.63
CA LEU A 30 1.83 6.50 4.73
C LEU A 30 2.34 7.94 4.60
N SER A 31 3.00 8.44 5.64
CA SER A 31 3.66 9.75 5.66
C SER A 31 4.97 9.79 4.85
N SER A 32 5.48 8.64 4.39
CA SER A 32 6.79 8.55 3.73
C SER A 32 6.81 9.04 2.26
N GLY A 33 5.69 9.56 1.74
CA GLY A 33 5.59 10.01 0.35
C GLY A 33 5.45 8.89 -0.68
N ILE A 34 5.16 7.66 -0.24
CA ILE A 34 4.91 6.50 -1.13
C ILE A 34 3.68 6.71 -2.02
N ILE A 35 2.68 7.45 -1.55
CA ILE A 35 1.46 7.72 -2.31
C ILE A 35 1.68 8.92 -3.23
N PRO A 36 1.63 8.74 -4.56
CA PRO A 36 1.78 9.83 -5.53
C PRO A 36 0.64 10.85 -5.43
N LYS A 37 0.91 12.13 -5.70
CA LYS A 37 -0.10 13.21 -5.64
C LYS A 37 -1.29 13.04 -6.59
N ASN A 38 -1.13 12.25 -7.65
CA ASN A 38 -2.19 11.94 -8.62
C ASN A 38 -3.13 10.81 -8.17
N ILE A 39 -2.83 10.15 -7.04
CA ILE A 39 -3.71 9.18 -6.40
C ILE A 39 -4.49 9.89 -5.28
N LYS A 40 -5.81 9.78 -5.33
CA LYS A 40 -6.66 10.22 -4.22
C LYS A 40 -6.63 9.15 -3.13
N THR A 41 -6.64 9.58 -1.88
CA THR A 41 -6.55 8.69 -0.73
C THR A 41 -7.61 9.02 0.30
N ASN A 42 -8.38 8.00 0.70
CA ASN A 42 -9.25 8.07 1.86
C ASN A 42 -8.74 7.13 2.95
N VAL A 43 -8.78 7.57 4.21
CA VAL A 43 -8.34 6.77 5.35
C VAL A 43 -9.54 6.53 6.27
N TYR A 44 -9.78 5.26 6.59
CA TYR A 44 -10.86 4.84 7.47
C TYR A 44 -10.28 4.08 8.66
N LYS A 45 -10.61 4.51 9.88
CA LYS A 45 -10.24 3.79 11.09
C LYS A 45 -11.36 2.84 11.49
N SER A 46 -11.02 1.59 11.80
CA SER A 46 -11.95 0.56 12.24
C SER A 46 -11.38 -0.20 13.44
N HIS A 47 -12.20 -1.04 14.07
CA HIS A 47 -11.74 -1.95 15.12
C HIS A 47 -10.76 -3.03 14.61
N LEU A 48 -10.68 -3.27 13.29
CA LEU A 48 -9.75 -4.22 12.69
C LEU A 48 -8.41 -3.59 12.30
N GLY A 49 -8.30 -2.26 12.38
CA GLY A 49 -7.14 -1.51 11.92
C GLY A 49 -7.51 -0.36 11.00
N ILE A 50 -6.55 0.11 10.21
CA ILE A 50 -6.68 1.27 9.32
C ILE A 50 -6.84 0.79 7.89
N TYR A 51 -7.94 1.17 7.25
CA TYR A 51 -8.12 0.97 5.82
C TYR A 51 -7.70 2.20 5.05
N ILE A 52 -6.94 1.99 3.99
CA ILE A 52 -6.61 3.01 3.01
C ILE A 52 -7.24 2.66 1.70
N GLU A 53 -8.03 3.58 1.18
CA GLU A 53 -8.60 3.49 -0.14
C GLU A 53 -7.80 4.38 -1.08
N LEU A 54 -7.22 3.77 -2.13
CA LEU A 54 -6.53 4.45 -3.20
C LEU A 54 -7.43 4.51 -4.42
N ILE A 55 -7.56 5.69 -5.02
CA ILE A 55 -8.41 5.94 -6.19
C ILE A 55 -7.61 6.69 -7.25
N GLY A 56 -7.63 6.19 -8.48
CA GLY A 56 -6.95 6.83 -9.60
C GLY A 56 -6.86 5.94 -10.83
N LYS A 57 -5.87 6.19 -11.70
CA LYS A 57 -5.60 5.33 -12.85
C LYS A 57 -5.14 3.96 -12.36
N ALA A 58 -5.63 2.90 -12.98
CA ALA A 58 -5.37 1.53 -12.57
C ALA A 58 -3.87 1.19 -12.46
N GLU A 59 -3.05 1.66 -13.42
CA GLU A 59 -1.61 1.43 -13.37
C GLU A 59 -0.97 2.10 -12.15
N ASP A 60 -1.32 3.36 -11.89
CA ASP A 60 -0.76 4.12 -10.77
C ASP A 60 -1.21 3.51 -9.44
N VAL A 61 -2.50 3.18 -9.29
CA VAL A 61 -3.06 2.60 -8.07
C VAL A 61 -2.42 1.24 -7.76
N MET A 62 -2.30 0.35 -8.76
CA MET A 62 -1.67 -0.97 -8.55
C MET A 62 -0.18 -0.85 -8.20
N ARG A 63 0.54 0.11 -8.79
CA ARG A 63 1.94 0.38 -8.42
C ARG A 63 2.02 0.84 -6.97
N THR A 64 1.22 1.83 -6.60
CA THR A 64 1.18 2.35 -5.23
C THR A 64 0.81 1.28 -4.21
N GLU A 65 -0.15 0.40 -4.51
CA GLU A 65 -0.47 -0.74 -3.65
C GLU A 65 0.75 -1.64 -3.42
N ILE A 66 1.47 -2.00 -4.48
CA ILE A 66 2.67 -2.84 -4.39
C ILE A 66 3.75 -2.16 -3.56
N ASP A 67 3.96 -0.85 -3.77
CA ASP A 67 4.99 -0.09 -3.05
C ASP A 67 4.66 0.04 -1.55
N ILE A 68 3.38 0.25 -1.19
CA ILE A 68 2.92 0.20 0.21
C ILE A 68 3.20 -1.17 0.82
N ARG A 69 2.76 -2.26 0.16
CA ARG A 69 2.98 -3.63 0.67
C ARG A 69 4.47 -3.95 0.86
N ARG A 70 5.34 -3.47 -0.03
CA ARG A 70 6.79 -3.64 0.10
C ARG A 70 7.37 -2.88 1.28
N ALA A 71 6.92 -1.65 1.50
CA ALA A 71 7.35 -0.86 2.65
C ALA A 71 6.94 -1.53 3.97
N LEU A 72 5.71 -2.06 4.05
CA LEU A 72 5.21 -2.81 5.20
C LEU A 72 6.07 -4.07 5.47
N ILE A 73 6.34 -4.88 4.45
CA ILE A 73 7.19 -6.07 4.58
C ILE A 73 8.62 -5.70 5.03
N ALA A 74 9.17 -4.61 4.48
CA ALA A 74 10.51 -4.16 4.83
C ALA A 74 10.58 -3.66 6.29
N ASP A 75 9.54 -2.98 6.77
CA ASP A 75 9.45 -2.54 8.16
C ASP A 75 9.29 -3.72 9.13
N TYR A 76 8.38 -4.65 8.82
CA TYR A 76 8.22 -5.90 9.56
C TYR A 76 9.55 -6.67 9.66
N THR A 77 10.28 -6.82 8.55
CA THR A 77 11.58 -7.53 8.53
C THR A 77 12.63 -6.83 9.41
N LYS A 78 12.67 -5.49 9.41
CA LYS A 78 13.61 -4.72 10.23
C LYS A 78 13.30 -4.82 11.73
N ASN A 79 12.02 -4.87 12.08
CA ASN A 79 11.57 -4.86 13.47
C ASN A 79 11.54 -6.27 14.09
N CYS A 80 11.13 -7.30 13.34
CA CYS A 80 11.15 -8.69 13.79
C CYS A 80 12.55 -9.35 13.69
N GLY A 81 13.40 -8.93 12.74
CA GLY A 81 14.78 -9.43 12.62
C GLY A 81 15.70 -9.03 13.79
N LYS A 82 15.29 -8.07 14.62
CA LYS A 82 15.99 -7.69 15.85
C LYS A 82 15.57 -8.49 17.07
N ALA A 83 14.41 -9.16 17.03
CA ALA A 83 13.89 -9.92 18.17
C ALA A 83 14.63 -11.25 18.38
N THR A 84 15.29 -11.80 17.35
CA THR A 84 15.98 -13.10 17.41
C THR A 84 17.47 -13.02 17.73
N ALA A 85 18.04 -11.81 17.94
CA ALA A 85 19.46 -11.63 18.26
C ALA A 85 19.76 -11.49 19.77
N LYS A 86 18.75 -11.69 20.64
CA LYS A 86 18.92 -11.72 22.10
C LYS A 86 18.43 -13.06 22.66
N THR A 87 19.20 -14.11 22.43
CA THR A 87 19.19 -15.35 23.22
C THR A 87 20.61 -15.84 23.37
#